data_AF-A0A397I525-F1
#
_entry.id   AF-A0A397I525-F1
#
_cell.length_a   1.000
_cell.length_b   1.000
_cell.length_c   1.000
_cell.angle_alpha   90.00
_cell.angle_beta   90.00
_cell.angle_gamma   90.00
#
_symmetry.space_group_name_H-M   'P 1'
#
loop_
_entity.id
_entity.type
_entity.pdbx_description
1 polymer ?
#
loop_
_entity_poly.entity_id
_entity_poly.type
_entity_poly.pdbx_seq_one_letter_code
_entity_poly.pdbx_strand_id
1 'polypeptide(L)'
;MLQPILTPEKLWPGGIPSTVRIHQNGDISYDEMREESKGWCQFVQEEWVPKTDLIEEMQQRRALIERWASSDQAFRDSYQERAPLRDSPLDYPPHLLSGQYLKRFFCLVPVDKEHHADNYTRLVKLLILLYIHDNTNVAHPMTAYGDWESPHIPYIMADSSAALDIADPSSPHNLISNIYLQPADFNAVSMTRSGTVIFPREQSWAGYTVINQDSLKRGRVEMMTFKANGEISLHAIVLPWRFAGIMAHHTGTGKPLSRLLDYNDYPFANPGFNKP
;
A
#
# COMPACT_ATOMS: atom_id res chain seq x y z
N MET A 1 -8.53 -20.40 4.08
CA MET A 1 -8.78 -20.15 2.65
C MET A 1 -8.12 -18.80 2.35
N LEU A 2 -7.30 -18.68 1.31
CA LEU A 2 -6.69 -17.39 0.94
C LEU A 2 -7.80 -16.49 0.39
N GLN A 3 -8.14 -15.40 1.08
CA GLN A 3 -9.21 -14.50 0.63
C GLN A 3 -8.60 -13.30 -0.12
N PRO A 4 -9.23 -12.87 -1.23
CA PRO A 4 -8.87 -11.64 -1.93
C PRO A 4 -9.05 -10.42 -1.03
N ILE A 5 -8.10 -9.49 -1.07
CA ILE A 5 -8.19 -8.25 -0.27
C ILE A 5 -9.16 -7.22 -0.87
N LEU A 6 -9.28 -7.22 -2.21
CA LEU A 6 -10.18 -6.37 -2.97
C LEU A 6 -11.48 -7.13 -3.22
N THR A 7 -12.46 -6.90 -2.36
CA THR A 7 -13.82 -7.39 -2.56
C THR A 7 -14.62 -6.35 -3.38
N PRO A 8 -15.69 -6.74 -4.07
CA PRO A 8 -16.48 -5.83 -4.90
C PRO A 8 -16.95 -4.57 -4.16
N GLU A 9 -17.28 -4.68 -2.87
CA GLU A 9 -17.74 -3.56 -2.04
C GLU A 9 -16.63 -2.51 -1.84
N LYS A 10 -15.36 -2.94 -1.88
CA LYS A 10 -14.18 -2.09 -1.77
C LYS A 10 -13.81 -1.40 -3.07
N LEU A 11 -14.43 -1.73 -4.20
CA LEU A 11 -14.17 -1.08 -5.48
C LEU A 11 -15.07 0.13 -5.71
N TRP A 12 -14.58 1.10 -6.48
CA TRP A 12 -15.42 2.19 -6.95
C TRP A 12 -16.48 1.65 -7.92
N PRO A 13 -17.77 2.00 -7.76
CA PRO A 13 -18.78 1.65 -8.74
C PRO A 13 -18.43 2.23 -10.12
N GLY A 14 -18.15 1.38 -11.11
CA GLY A 14 -17.74 1.81 -12.46
C GLY A 14 -16.28 2.29 -12.57
N GLY A 15 -15.44 1.99 -11.59
CA GLY A 15 -14.03 2.39 -11.56
C GLY A 15 -13.79 3.78 -10.98
N ILE A 16 -12.51 4.15 -10.82
CA ILE A 16 -12.13 5.45 -10.28
C ILE A 16 -12.43 6.54 -11.32
N PRO A 17 -13.21 7.59 -10.99
CA PRO A 17 -13.53 8.68 -11.92
C PRO A 17 -12.26 9.37 -12.44
N SER A 18 -12.26 9.78 -13.71
CA SER A 18 -11.11 10.45 -14.35
C SER A 18 -10.77 11.81 -13.74
N THR A 19 -11.71 12.42 -13.01
CA THR A 19 -11.50 13.63 -12.21
C THR A 19 -10.56 13.39 -11.04
N VAL A 20 -10.57 12.18 -10.46
CA VAL A 20 -9.70 11.77 -9.35
C VAL A 20 -8.32 11.42 -9.92
N ARG A 21 -7.42 12.39 -9.88
CA ARG A 21 -6.06 12.27 -10.42
C ARG A 21 -5.05 12.15 -9.31
N ILE A 22 -4.08 11.27 -9.50
CA ILE A 22 -2.90 11.17 -8.63
C ILE A 22 -2.01 12.39 -8.87
N HIS A 23 -1.42 12.92 -7.81
CA HIS A 23 -0.50 14.04 -7.88
C HIS A 23 0.73 13.68 -8.72
N GLN A 24 1.21 14.61 -9.55
CA GLN A 24 2.30 14.31 -10.49
C GLN A 24 3.66 14.22 -9.80
N ASN A 25 3.92 15.07 -8.81
CA ASN A 25 5.22 15.12 -8.13
C ASN A 25 5.27 14.15 -6.94
N GLY A 26 5.92 13.00 -7.13
CA GLY A 26 6.11 12.03 -6.05
C GLY A 26 7.11 12.45 -4.96
N ASP A 27 7.94 13.46 -5.24
CA ASP A 27 9.05 13.90 -4.37
C ASP A 27 8.68 15.11 -3.50
N ILE A 28 7.38 15.37 -3.33
CA ILE A 28 6.85 16.38 -2.40
C ILE A 28 7.27 16.06 -0.95
N SER A 29 7.80 17.05 -0.25
CA SER A 29 8.25 16.90 1.13
C SER A 29 7.08 16.75 2.10
N TYR A 30 7.34 16.25 3.32
CA TYR A 30 6.29 16.07 4.32
C TYR A 30 5.62 17.40 4.73
N ASP A 31 6.39 18.47 4.87
CA ASP A 31 5.85 19.78 5.23
C ASP A 31 5.03 20.38 4.09
N GLU A 32 5.45 20.19 2.84
CA GLU A 32 4.65 20.56 1.67
C GLU A 32 3.35 19.73 1.61
N MET A 33 3.39 18.42 1.90
CA MET A 33 2.17 17.61 1.95
C MET A 33 1.19 18.16 3.00
N ARG A 34 1.66 18.50 4.21
CA ARG A 34 0.83 19.05 5.29
C ARG A 34 0.17 20.36 4.88
N GLU A 35 0.95 21.23 4.23
CA GLU A 35 0.42 22.50 3.74
C GLU A 35 -0.57 22.27 2.61
N GLU A 36 -0.24 21.45 1.61
CA GLU A 36 -1.11 21.17 0.47
C GLU A 36 -2.40 20.44 0.85
N SER A 37 -2.43 19.67 1.94
CA SER A 37 -3.61 18.89 2.33
C SER A 37 -4.49 19.50 3.42
N LYS A 38 -4.10 20.60 4.05
CA LYS A 38 -4.84 21.14 5.21
C LYS A 38 -6.30 21.51 4.87
N GLY A 39 -6.54 22.07 3.68
CA GLY A 39 -7.89 22.39 3.22
C GLY A 39 -8.75 21.15 3.01
N TRP A 40 -8.15 20.08 2.50
CA TRP A 40 -8.82 18.79 2.36
C TRP A 40 -9.21 18.19 3.72
N CYS A 41 -8.29 18.18 4.70
CA CYS A 41 -8.60 17.71 6.05
C CYS A 41 -9.74 18.54 6.69
N GLN A 42 -9.75 19.86 6.48
CA GLN A 42 -10.82 20.73 6.95
C GLN A 42 -12.16 20.41 6.29
N PHE A 43 -12.18 20.23 4.97
CA PHE A 43 -13.37 19.85 4.21
C PHE A 43 -13.95 18.51 4.70
N VAL A 44 -13.12 17.48 4.84
CA VAL A 44 -13.55 16.18 5.35
C VAL A 44 -14.13 16.31 6.75
N GLN A 45 -13.48 17.06 7.64
CA GLN A 45 -13.97 17.23 9.01
C GLN A 45 -15.34 17.90 9.08
N GLU A 46 -15.62 18.86 8.20
CA GLU A 46 -16.88 19.61 8.20
C GLU A 46 -18.02 18.90 7.47
N GLU A 47 -17.71 18.16 6.42
CA GLU A 47 -18.71 17.54 5.54
C GLU A 47 -18.96 16.07 5.88
N TRP A 48 -18.21 15.50 6.83
CA TRP A 48 -18.44 14.15 7.29
C TRP A 48 -19.73 14.01 8.10
N VAL A 49 -20.54 13.03 7.73
CA VAL A 49 -21.72 12.59 8.49
C VAL A 49 -21.51 11.16 8.98
N PRO A 50 -21.51 10.89 10.30
CA PRO A 50 -21.34 9.53 10.83
C PRO A 50 -22.33 8.54 10.21
N LYS A 51 -21.81 7.37 9.82
CA LYS A 51 -22.59 6.26 9.26
C LYS A 51 -22.49 5.05 10.18
N THR A 52 -23.56 4.27 10.27
CA THR A 52 -23.57 3.00 10.99
C THR A 52 -23.25 1.81 10.08
N ASP A 53 -23.53 1.96 8.79
CA ASP A 53 -23.26 0.95 7.78
C ASP A 53 -21.93 1.20 7.07
N LEU A 54 -21.13 0.14 6.92
CA LEU A 54 -19.80 0.22 6.32
C LEU A 54 -19.86 0.60 4.83
N ILE A 55 -20.87 0.12 4.10
CA ILE A 55 -21.01 0.41 2.66
C ILE A 55 -21.36 1.89 2.47
N GLU A 56 -22.29 2.42 3.27
CA GLU A 56 -22.63 3.85 3.28
C GLU A 56 -21.41 4.73 3.64
N GLU A 57 -20.62 4.30 4.61
CA GLU A 57 -19.37 4.98 4.99
C GLU A 57 -18.38 5.03 3.82
N MET A 58 -18.16 3.89 3.16
CA MET A 58 -17.27 3.80 2.00
C MET A 58 -17.78 4.65 0.82
N GLN A 59 -19.08 4.67 0.57
CA GLN A 59 -19.70 5.53 -0.44
C GLN A 59 -19.47 7.01 -0.12
N GLN A 60 -19.63 7.42 1.14
CA GLN A 60 -19.35 8.78 1.55
C GLN A 60 -17.88 9.17 1.36
N ARG A 61 -16.92 8.30 1.75
CA ARG A 61 -15.50 8.57 1.53
C ARG A 61 -15.18 8.83 0.05
N ARG A 62 -15.71 8.00 -0.85
CA ARG A 62 -15.56 8.17 -2.31
C ARG A 62 -16.20 9.46 -2.80
N ALA A 63 -17.41 9.78 -2.34
CA ALA A 63 -18.11 11.01 -2.70
C ALA A 63 -17.35 12.28 -2.26
N LEU A 64 -16.71 12.25 -1.09
CA LEU A 64 -15.85 13.36 -0.63
C LEU A 64 -14.62 13.52 -1.52
N ILE A 65 -13.92 12.42 -1.85
CA ILE A 65 -12.76 12.45 -2.76
C ILE A 65 -13.17 13.01 -4.12
N GLU A 66 -14.25 12.50 -4.70
CA GLU A 66 -14.73 12.92 -6.02
C GLU A 66 -15.18 14.37 -6.01
N ARG A 67 -15.90 14.83 -4.98
CA ARG A 67 -16.31 16.23 -4.85
C ARG A 67 -15.09 17.14 -4.80
N TRP A 68 -14.10 16.84 -3.96
CA TRP A 68 -12.89 17.65 -3.88
C TRP A 68 -12.08 17.65 -5.19
N ALA A 69 -11.98 16.50 -5.85
CA ALA A 69 -11.27 16.35 -7.13
C ALA A 69 -11.94 17.13 -8.27
N SER A 70 -13.27 17.14 -8.31
CA SER A 70 -14.07 17.74 -9.39
C SER A 70 -14.40 19.22 -9.18
N SER A 71 -14.32 19.72 -7.95
CA SER A 71 -14.56 21.13 -7.63
C SER A 71 -13.61 22.08 -8.37
N ASP A 72 -14.02 23.34 -8.48
CA ASP A 72 -13.13 24.40 -8.92
C ASP A 72 -12.12 24.79 -7.83
N GLN A 73 -11.15 25.62 -8.20
CA GLN A 73 -10.10 26.03 -7.28
C GLN A 73 -10.62 26.98 -6.19
N ALA A 74 -11.61 27.84 -6.49
CA ALA A 74 -12.16 28.78 -5.50
C ALA A 74 -12.85 28.04 -4.34
N PHE A 75 -13.54 26.94 -4.64
CA PHE A 75 -14.11 26.05 -3.63
C PHE A 75 -13.01 25.49 -2.71
N ARG A 76 -11.93 24.94 -3.27
CA ARG A 76 -10.83 24.36 -2.47
C ARG A 76 -10.09 25.43 -1.66
N ASP A 77 -9.85 26.59 -2.26
CA ASP A 77 -9.19 27.73 -1.60
C ASP A 77 -10.01 28.23 -0.40
N SER A 78 -11.35 28.21 -0.48
CA SER A 78 -12.22 28.60 0.64
C SER A 78 -12.04 27.74 1.91
N TYR A 79 -11.62 26.48 1.75
CA TYR A 79 -11.22 25.62 2.87
C TYR A 79 -9.75 25.82 3.23
N GLN A 80 -8.88 25.90 2.23
CA GLN A 80 -7.42 26.04 2.39
C GLN A 80 -7.02 27.29 3.19
N GLU A 81 -7.66 28.44 2.93
CA GLU A 81 -7.33 29.73 3.56
C GLU A 81 -7.63 29.77 5.06
N ARG A 82 -8.70 29.08 5.49
CA ARG A 82 -9.14 29.06 6.89
C ARG A 82 -8.69 27.83 7.68
N ALA A 83 -8.21 26.80 6.99
CA ALA A 83 -7.74 25.58 7.62
C ALA A 83 -6.44 25.84 8.41
N PRO A 84 -6.37 25.42 9.69
CA PRO A 84 -5.11 25.46 10.43
C PRO A 84 -4.12 24.46 9.82
N LEU A 85 -2.82 24.74 9.96
CA LEU A 85 -1.80 23.75 9.64
C LEU A 85 -1.96 22.55 10.57
N ARG A 86 -2.04 21.35 9.99
CA ARG A 86 -2.24 20.07 10.70
C ARG A 86 -0.92 19.40 11.01
N ASP A 87 -0.88 18.49 11.98
CA ASP A 87 0.36 17.76 12.32
C ASP A 87 0.72 16.71 11.26
N SER A 88 -0.28 16.13 10.61
CA SER A 88 -0.12 15.12 9.56
C SER A 88 -1.05 15.43 8.37
N PRO A 89 -0.67 15.04 7.13
CA PRO A 89 -1.58 15.06 5.99
C PRO A 89 -2.79 14.11 6.13
N LEU A 90 -2.78 13.24 7.15
CA LEU A 90 -3.83 12.29 7.49
C LEU A 90 -4.52 12.63 8.84
N ASP A 91 -4.44 13.89 9.28
CA ASP A 91 -5.03 14.34 10.56
C ASP A 91 -6.56 14.46 10.48
N TYR A 92 -7.20 13.34 10.17
CA TYR A 92 -8.64 13.15 10.20
C TYR A 92 -9.08 12.85 11.64
N PRO A 93 -10.31 13.20 12.02
CA PRO A 93 -10.89 12.74 13.27
C PRO A 93 -10.74 11.20 13.44
N PRO A 94 -10.34 10.68 14.62
CA PRO A 94 -10.00 9.27 14.80
C PRO A 94 -11.10 8.27 14.42
N HIS A 95 -12.37 8.69 14.49
CA HIS A 95 -13.51 7.86 14.10
C HIS A 95 -13.64 7.67 12.58
N LEU A 96 -12.90 8.44 11.77
CA LEU A 96 -12.83 8.30 10.30
C LEU A 96 -11.77 7.30 9.86
N LEU A 97 -10.81 7.02 10.73
CA LEU A 97 -9.70 6.13 10.48
C LEU A 97 -10.16 4.70 10.75
N SER A 98 -10.01 3.82 9.76
CA SER A 98 -10.21 2.40 10.03
C SER A 98 -9.09 1.94 10.96
N GLY A 99 -9.42 1.33 12.10
CA GLY A 99 -8.42 0.81 13.05
C GLY A 99 -7.63 -0.39 12.53
N GLN A 100 -7.77 -0.73 11.25
CA GLN A 100 -7.22 -1.93 10.66
C GLN A 100 -5.91 -1.61 9.94
N TYR A 101 -4.80 -2.03 10.53
CA TYR A 101 -3.49 -1.92 9.89
C TYR A 101 -3.34 -2.97 8.80
N LEU A 102 -3.17 -2.51 7.57
CA LEU A 102 -2.91 -3.40 6.45
C LEU A 102 -1.49 -3.97 6.54
N LYS A 103 -1.35 -5.31 6.63
CA LYS A 103 -0.03 -5.93 6.48
C LYS A 103 0.55 -5.59 5.10
N ARG A 104 1.87 -5.48 5.03
CA ARG A 104 2.59 -5.03 3.83
C ARG A 104 3.22 -6.19 3.04
N PHE A 105 2.55 -7.34 3.02
CA PHE A 105 2.96 -8.53 2.28
C PHE A 105 1.87 -9.00 1.33
N PHE A 106 2.15 -8.95 0.04
CA PHE A 106 1.17 -9.17 -1.03
C PHE A 106 1.63 -10.21 -2.05
N CYS A 107 0.68 -10.97 -2.56
CA CYS A 107 0.82 -11.80 -3.75
C CYS A 107 -0.17 -11.27 -4.78
N LEU A 108 0.35 -10.72 -5.87
CA LEU A 108 -0.46 -10.02 -6.88
C LEU A 108 -1.07 -10.96 -7.92
N VAL A 109 -0.62 -12.21 -7.92
CA VAL A 109 -1.06 -13.21 -8.90
C VAL A 109 -2.14 -14.12 -8.33
N PRO A 110 -3.09 -14.56 -9.18
CA PRO A 110 -4.04 -15.58 -8.81
C PRO A 110 -3.35 -16.86 -8.33
N VAL A 111 -3.79 -17.35 -7.16
CA VAL A 111 -3.23 -18.53 -6.48
C VAL A 111 -4.35 -19.36 -5.86
N ASP A 112 -4.86 -20.33 -6.61
CA ASP A 112 -5.82 -21.31 -6.11
C ASP A 112 -5.47 -22.71 -6.63
N LYS A 113 -5.98 -23.74 -5.96
CA LYS A 113 -5.67 -25.13 -6.31
C LYS A 113 -6.39 -25.61 -7.55
N GLU A 114 -7.50 -24.99 -7.92
CA GLU A 114 -8.41 -25.50 -8.94
C GLU A 114 -8.06 -24.92 -10.33
N HIS A 115 -7.80 -23.62 -10.40
CA HIS A 115 -7.58 -22.87 -11.64
C HIS A 115 -6.11 -22.45 -11.81
N HIS A 116 -5.39 -22.21 -10.70
CA HIS A 116 -4.00 -21.70 -10.72
C HIS A 116 -3.01 -22.60 -9.94
N ALA A 117 -3.13 -23.93 -10.10
CA ALA A 117 -2.41 -24.94 -9.31
C ALA A 117 -0.88 -24.81 -9.35
N ASP A 118 -0.31 -24.40 -10.49
CA ASP A 118 1.13 -24.17 -10.64
C ASP A 118 1.60 -22.98 -9.80
N ASN A 119 0.87 -21.86 -9.86
CA ASN A 119 1.15 -20.68 -9.05
C ASN A 119 0.97 -21.01 -7.56
N TYR A 120 -0.07 -21.76 -7.20
CA TYR A 120 -0.29 -22.24 -5.83
C TYR A 120 0.92 -23.06 -5.34
N THR A 121 1.38 -24.03 -6.13
CA THR A 121 2.53 -24.89 -5.77
C THR A 121 3.81 -24.07 -5.61
N ARG A 122 4.05 -23.11 -6.51
CA ARG A 122 5.21 -22.20 -6.43
C ARG A 122 5.14 -21.32 -5.19
N LEU A 123 3.96 -20.80 -4.86
CA LEU A 123 3.77 -19.94 -3.69
C LEU A 123 4.04 -20.74 -2.42
N VAL A 124 3.46 -21.94 -2.29
CA VAL A 124 3.71 -22.82 -1.13
C VAL A 124 5.21 -23.12 -0.98
N LYS A 125 5.90 -23.47 -2.07
CA LYS A 125 7.35 -23.68 -2.04
C LYS A 125 8.13 -22.43 -1.62
N LEU A 126 7.76 -21.26 -2.14
CA LEU A 126 8.38 -19.98 -1.79
C LEU A 126 8.17 -19.65 -0.31
N LEU A 127 6.95 -19.82 0.21
CA LEU A 127 6.65 -19.60 1.62
C LEU A 127 7.41 -20.57 2.52
N ILE A 128 7.54 -21.85 2.15
CA ILE A 128 8.38 -22.81 2.87
C ILE A 128 9.83 -22.35 2.89
N LEU A 129 10.35 -21.91 1.74
CA LEU A 129 11.73 -21.40 1.66
C LEU A 129 11.93 -20.24 2.63
N LEU A 130 10.97 -19.32 2.78
CA LEU A 130 11.07 -18.20 3.73
C LEU A 130 11.22 -18.63 5.20
N TYR A 131 10.82 -19.85 5.59
CA TYR A 131 11.02 -20.38 6.95
C TYR A 131 12.38 -21.05 7.13
N ILE A 132 12.96 -21.63 6.06
CA ILE A 132 14.11 -22.54 6.15
C ILE A 132 15.38 -21.75 5.90
N HIS A 133 15.78 -20.97 6.90
CA HIS A 133 17.01 -20.19 6.84
C HIS A 133 17.91 -20.53 8.04
N ASP A 134 18.76 -21.53 7.78
CA ASP A 134 20.05 -21.74 8.44
C ASP A 134 20.09 -22.51 9.77
N ASN A 135 19.18 -23.46 10.02
CA ASN A 135 19.19 -24.38 11.18
C ASN A 135 19.22 -23.73 12.59
N THR A 136 19.27 -22.41 12.70
CA THR A 136 19.44 -21.68 13.96
C THR A 136 18.18 -20.96 14.40
N ASN A 137 17.22 -20.72 13.51
CA ASN A 137 15.98 -20.04 13.85
C ASN A 137 14.83 -20.51 12.96
N VAL A 138 13.78 -21.11 13.54
CA VAL A 138 12.63 -21.69 12.84
C VAL A 138 11.52 -20.64 12.58
N ALA A 139 11.84 -19.35 12.77
CA ALA A 139 10.88 -18.27 12.69
C ALA A 139 10.82 -17.64 11.29
N HIS A 140 9.61 -17.29 10.85
CA HIS A 140 9.41 -16.56 9.61
C HIS A 140 10.05 -15.16 9.71
N PRO A 141 10.67 -14.61 8.65
CA PRO A 141 11.29 -13.29 8.65
C PRO A 141 10.37 -12.14 9.09
N MET A 142 9.06 -12.33 8.96
CA MET A 142 8.04 -11.36 9.37
C MET A 142 7.37 -11.68 10.72
N THR A 143 7.83 -12.69 11.46
CA THR A 143 7.27 -13.02 12.80
C THR A 143 7.41 -11.86 13.79
N ALA A 144 8.38 -10.96 13.61
CA ALA A 144 8.54 -9.78 14.46
C ALA A 144 7.35 -8.79 14.36
N TYR A 145 6.53 -8.86 13.31
CA TYR A 145 5.29 -8.09 13.20
C TYR A 145 4.11 -8.85 13.85
N GLY A 146 4.25 -9.18 15.14
CA GLY A 146 3.30 -10.00 15.88
C GLY A 146 1.87 -9.43 15.94
N ASP A 147 1.71 -8.12 15.72
CA ASP A 147 0.41 -7.44 15.69
C ASP A 147 -0.35 -7.65 14.37
N TRP A 148 0.31 -8.14 13.32
CA TRP A 148 -0.33 -8.44 12.05
C TRP A 148 -0.97 -9.81 12.09
N GLU A 149 -2.20 -9.93 11.61
CA GLU A 149 -2.85 -11.23 11.47
C GLU A 149 -2.12 -12.08 10.41
N SER A 150 -1.62 -13.25 10.84
CA SER A 150 -0.88 -14.19 9.98
C SER A 150 0.23 -13.51 9.16
N PRO A 151 1.27 -12.95 9.80
CA PRO A 151 2.29 -12.14 9.13
C PRO A 151 3.13 -12.94 8.12
N HIS A 152 3.03 -14.26 8.16
CA HIS A 152 3.74 -15.19 7.28
C HIS A 152 2.97 -15.53 6.00
N ILE A 153 1.72 -15.10 5.85
CA ILE A 153 0.89 -15.37 4.68
C ILE A 153 0.65 -14.05 3.94
N PRO A 154 0.90 -13.94 2.64
CA PRO A 154 0.61 -12.72 1.90
C PRO A 154 -0.89 -12.50 1.75
N TYR A 155 -1.33 -11.25 1.63
CA TYR A 155 -2.65 -10.95 1.08
C TYR A 155 -2.65 -11.26 -0.40
N ILE A 156 -3.70 -11.93 -0.88
CA ILE A 156 -3.88 -12.17 -2.31
C ILE A 156 -4.65 -10.99 -2.89
N MET A 157 -4.10 -10.35 -3.92
CA MET A 157 -4.73 -9.18 -4.52
C MET A 157 -5.91 -9.54 -5.42
N ALA A 158 -5.77 -10.59 -6.24
CA ALA A 158 -6.74 -10.90 -7.28
C ALA A 158 -7.62 -12.11 -6.93
N ASP A 159 -8.94 -11.92 -7.04
CA ASP A 159 -9.84 -12.97 -7.50
C ASP A 159 -9.99 -12.83 -9.02
N SER A 160 -9.85 -13.91 -9.77
CA SER A 160 -9.93 -13.88 -11.25
C SER A 160 -11.32 -13.49 -11.78
N SER A 161 -12.33 -13.37 -10.90
CA SER A 161 -13.73 -13.15 -11.25
C SER A 161 -14.28 -11.73 -11.04
N ALA A 162 -13.57 -10.84 -10.32
CA ALA A 162 -14.12 -9.56 -9.84
C ALA A 162 -13.52 -8.28 -10.47
N ALA A 163 -12.55 -8.40 -11.39
CA ALA A 163 -11.67 -7.30 -11.79
C ALA A 163 -11.94 -6.70 -13.18
N LEU A 164 -13.20 -6.38 -13.52
CA LEU A 164 -13.50 -5.78 -14.83
C LEU A 164 -13.00 -4.33 -14.97
N ASP A 165 -12.84 -3.58 -13.87
CA ASP A 165 -12.53 -2.13 -13.91
C ASP A 165 -11.27 -1.71 -13.10
N ILE A 166 -10.43 -2.66 -12.67
CA ILE A 166 -9.20 -2.36 -11.91
C ILE A 166 -8.03 -2.20 -12.87
N ALA A 167 -7.29 -1.09 -12.77
CA ALA A 167 -6.00 -0.94 -13.44
C ALA A 167 -5.05 -2.06 -13.00
N ASP A 168 -4.73 -2.96 -13.94
CA ASP A 168 -3.94 -4.19 -13.78
C ASP A 168 -3.56 -4.54 -12.32
N PRO A 169 -4.41 -5.29 -11.58
CA PRO A 169 -4.17 -5.64 -10.18
C PRO A 169 -2.92 -6.51 -10.00
N SER A 170 -2.36 -7.06 -11.08
CA SER A 170 -1.15 -7.86 -11.03
C SER A 170 0.13 -7.02 -11.04
N SER A 171 0.02 -5.72 -11.37
CA SER A 171 1.15 -4.81 -11.48
C SER A 171 1.51 -4.16 -10.13
N PRO A 172 2.77 -4.29 -9.67
CA PRO A 172 3.24 -3.58 -8.48
C PRO A 172 3.13 -2.06 -8.56
N HIS A 173 3.13 -1.49 -9.77
CA HIS A 173 2.97 -0.04 -9.99
C HIS A 173 1.59 0.48 -9.58
N ASN A 174 0.56 -0.38 -9.59
CA ASN A 174 -0.80 -0.01 -9.20
C ASN A 174 -1.10 -0.40 -7.75
N LEU A 175 -0.14 -0.98 -7.01
CA LEU A 175 -0.37 -1.57 -5.69
C LEU A 175 -0.99 -0.58 -4.70
N ILE A 176 -0.37 0.59 -4.52
CA ILE A 176 -0.80 1.62 -3.56
C ILE A 176 -2.19 2.14 -3.90
N SER A 177 -2.44 2.45 -5.17
CA SER A 177 -3.76 2.85 -5.65
C SER A 177 -4.82 1.76 -5.41
N ASN A 178 -4.45 0.50 -5.66
CA ASN A 178 -5.37 -0.62 -5.49
C ASN A 178 -5.70 -0.88 -4.01
N ILE A 179 -4.74 -0.80 -3.09
CA ILE A 179 -4.99 -1.11 -1.67
C ILE A 179 -5.53 0.06 -0.86
N TYR A 180 -5.36 1.30 -1.31
CA TYR A 180 -5.78 2.48 -0.55
C TYR A 180 -6.78 3.37 -1.28
N LEU A 181 -6.57 3.65 -2.57
CA LEU A 181 -7.48 4.54 -3.31
C LEU A 181 -8.78 3.84 -3.71
N GLN A 182 -8.74 2.59 -4.14
CA GLN A 182 -9.96 1.81 -4.43
C GLN A 182 -10.91 1.75 -3.22
N PRO A 183 -10.46 1.35 -2.01
CA PRO A 183 -11.31 1.38 -0.82
C PRO A 183 -11.56 2.78 -0.26
N ALA A 184 -10.96 3.83 -0.83
CA ALA A 184 -10.96 5.19 -0.29
C ALA A 184 -10.51 5.22 1.19
N ASP A 185 -9.38 4.57 1.49
CA ASP A 185 -8.88 4.41 2.87
C ASP A 185 -8.22 5.69 3.37
N PHE A 186 -8.89 6.38 4.30
CA PHE A 186 -8.41 7.62 4.90
C PHE A 186 -7.22 7.41 5.86
N ASN A 187 -6.80 6.16 6.15
CA ASN A 187 -5.50 5.93 6.81
C ASN A 187 -4.29 6.12 5.88
N ALA A 188 -4.54 6.30 4.59
CA ALA A 188 -3.50 6.26 3.57
C ALA A 188 -3.70 7.24 2.42
N VAL A 189 -4.91 7.75 2.24
CA VAL A 189 -5.26 8.69 1.18
C VAL A 189 -5.42 10.09 1.76
N SER A 190 -4.83 11.07 1.09
CA SER A 190 -5.09 12.49 1.29
C SER A 190 -5.14 13.21 -0.07
N MET A 191 -5.56 14.46 -0.08
CA MET A 191 -5.68 15.26 -1.30
C MET A 191 -5.03 16.63 -1.15
N THR A 192 -4.42 17.11 -2.23
CA THR A 192 -3.83 18.44 -2.30
C THR A 192 -4.89 19.52 -2.54
N ARG A 193 -4.54 20.79 -2.32
CA ARG A 193 -5.39 21.96 -2.64
C ARG A 193 -5.73 22.07 -4.12
N SER A 194 -4.98 21.40 -5.00
CA SER A 194 -5.25 21.32 -6.44
C SER A 194 -6.20 20.17 -6.82
N GLY A 195 -6.74 19.45 -5.84
CA GLY A 195 -7.68 18.34 -6.08
C GLY A 195 -7.02 17.04 -6.56
N THR A 196 -5.73 16.82 -6.25
CA THR A 196 -5.02 15.58 -6.62
C THR A 196 -4.72 14.70 -5.42
N VAL A 197 -4.76 13.38 -5.60
CA VAL A 197 -4.52 12.37 -4.57
C VAL A 197 -3.02 12.25 -4.26
N ILE A 198 -2.69 12.18 -2.98
CA ILE A 198 -1.36 11.83 -2.46
C ILE A 198 -1.48 10.69 -1.43
N PHE A 199 -0.40 9.94 -1.28
CA PHE A 199 -0.22 8.87 -0.31
C PHE A 199 0.85 9.28 0.72
N PRO A 200 0.44 9.77 1.90
CA PRO A 200 1.36 10.33 2.88
C PRO A 200 2.43 9.34 3.35
N ARG A 201 3.52 9.93 3.87
CA ARG A 201 4.79 9.25 4.18
C ARG A 201 4.64 7.99 5.01
N GLU A 202 3.71 7.98 5.95
CA GLU A 202 3.42 6.89 6.88
C GLU A 202 3.08 5.58 6.14
N GLN A 203 2.51 5.71 4.94
CA GLN A 203 2.18 4.58 4.07
C GLN A 203 3.15 4.46 2.90
N SER A 204 3.46 5.54 2.19
CA SER A 204 4.28 5.44 0.97
C SER A 204 5.71 5.00 1.23
N TRP A 205 6.36 5.51 2.29
CA TRP A 205 7.78 5.20 2.56
C TRP A 205 8.00 3.90 3.33
N ALA A 206 6.93 3.20 3.66
CA ALA A 206 7.01 1.89 4.24
C ALA A 206 7.58 0.87 3.26
N GLY A 207 8.23 -0.16 3.79
CA GLY A 207 8.65 -1.31 2.99
C GLY A 207 7.47 -2.24 2.71
N TYR A 208 7.25 -2.53 1.43
CA TYR A 208 6.29 -3.49 0.91
C TYR A 208 7.02 -4.71 0.40
N THR A 209 6.49 -5.88 0.74
CA THR A 209 6.94 -7.17 0.24
C THR A 209 5.91 -7.69 -0.76
N VAL A 210 6.33 -7.96 -1.99
CA VAL A 210 5.45 -8.28 -3.11
C VAL A 210 5.93 -9.54 -3.82
N ILE A 211 4.98 -10.39 -4.18
CA ILE A 211 5.18 -11.54 -5.05
C ILE A 211 4.34 -11.31 -6.31
N ASN A 212 4.98 -11.06 -7.45
CA ASN A 212 4.32 -10.96 -8.75
C ASN A 212 4.57 -12.23 -9.58
N GLN A 213 4.10 -12.26 -10.84
CA GLN A 213 4.20 -13.46 -11.68
C GLN A 213 5.66 -13.87 -11.97
N ASP A 214 6.53 -12.90 -12.21
CA ASP A 214 7.92 -13.17 -12.57
C ASP A 214 8.75 -13.57 -11.34
N SER A 215 8.56 -12.87 -10.21
CA SER A 215 9.20 -13.22 -8.94
C SER A 215 8.75 -14.60 -8.45
N LEU A 216 7.45 -14.91 -8.55
CA LEU A 216 6.91 -16.24 -8.21
C LEU A 216 7.51 -17.35 -9.08
N LYS A 217 7.60 -17.11 -10.40
CA LYS A 217 8.20 -18.07 -11.33
C LYS A 217 9.67 -18.36 -10.99
N ARG A 218 10.40 -17.33 -10.56
CA ARG A 218 11.83 -17.39 -10.22
C ARG A 218 12.10 -17.79 -8.76
N GLY A 219 11.06 -17.98 -7.93
CA GLY A 219 11.21 -18.27 -6.50
C GLY A 219 11.85 -17.12 -5.72
N ARG A 220 11.48 -15.89 -6.05
CA ARG A 220 12.01 -14.64 -5.48
C ARG A 220 10.91 -13.79 -4.87
N VAL A 221 11.31 -12.87 -4.00
CA VAL A 221 10.46 -11.88 -3.36
C VAL A 221 10.93 -10.49 -3.77
N GLU A 222 9.99 -9.59 -4.05
CA GLU A 222 10.28 -8.20 -4.33
C GLU A 222 10.05 -7.36 -3.08
N MET A 223 10.98 -6.44 -2.81
CA MET A 223 10.86 -5.45 -1.75
C MET A 223 10.85 -4.07 -2.39
N MET A 224 9.92 -3.22 -1.98
CA MET A 224 9.79 -1.89 -2.55
C MET A 224 9.28 -0.86 -1.56
N THR A 225 9.51 0.40 -1.88
CA THR A 225 8.89 1.56 -1.23
C THR A 225 8.27 2.44 -2.31
N PHE A 226 7.39 3.35 -1.90
CA PHE A 226 6.68 4.22 -2.83
C PHE A 226 6.93 5.69 -2.53
N LYS A 227 6.80 6.50 -3.58
CA LYS A 227 6.72 7.95 -3.51
C LYS A 227 5.31 8.38 -3.08
N ALA A 228 5.13 9.67 -2.83
CA ALA A 228 3.84 10.23 -2.42
C ALA A 228 2.75 10.14 -3.50
N ASN A 229 3.14 9.97 -4.76
CA ASN A 229 2.22 9.72 -5.88
C ASN A 229 1.99 8.21 -6.13
N GLY A 230 2.52 7.32 -5.28
CA GLY A 230 2.36 5.88 -5.45
C GLY A 230 3.28 5.26 -6.50
N GLU A 231 4.20 6.03 -7.12
CA GLU A 231 5.25 5.46 -7.95
C GLU A 231 6.28 4.71 -7.09
N ILE A 232 6.89 3.68 -7.66
CA ILE A 232 7.95 2.93 -6.98
C ILE A 232 9.17 3.84 -6.79
N SER A 233 9.66 3.94 -5.55
CA SER A 233 10.83 4.73 -5.18
C SER A 233 12.09 3.86 -5.16
N LEU A 234 12.15 2.91 -4.22
CA LEU A 234 13.21 1.90 -4.12
C LEU A 234 12.64 0.52 -4.43
N HIS A 235 13.45 -0.32 -5.07
CA HIS A 235 13.04 -1.67 -5.47
C HIS A 235 14.23 -2.62 -5.42
N ALA A 236 14.00 -3.83 -4.91
CA ALA A 236 14.94 -4.93 -4.98
C ALA A 236 14.23 -6.27 -5.15
N ILE A 237 14.85 -7.18 -5.89
CA ILE A 237 14.38 -8.56 -6.05
C ILE A 237 15.38 -9.49 -5.37
N VAL A 238 14.94 -10.22 -4.35
CA VAL A 238 15.81 -10.98 -3.47
C VAL A 238 15.42 -12.46 -3.39
N LEU A 239 16.41 -13.29 -3.07
CA LEU A 239 16.20 -14.69 -2.73
C LEU A 239 15.66 -14.82 -1.30
N PRO A 240 14.87 -15.86 -0.97
CA PRO A 240 14.25 -16.03 0.35
C PRO A 240 15.23 -15.88 1.53
N TRP A 241 16.42 -16.50 1.45
CA TRP A 241 17.40 -16.43 2.54
C TRP A 241 18.05 -15.04 2.70
N ARG A 242 18.12 -14.26 1.62
CA ARG A 242 18.57 -12.86 1.67
C ARG A 242 17.49 -11.96 2.26
N PHE A 243 16.24 -12.19 1.89
CA PHE A 243 15.08 -11.52 2.49
C PHE A 243 15.08 -11.70 4.01
N ALA A 244 15.32 -12.92 4.51
CA ALA A 244 15.42 -13.19 5.93
C ALA A 244 16.49 -12.36 6.65
N GLY A 245 17.68 -12.25 6.05
CA GLY A 245 18.76 -11.39 6.58
C GLY A 245 18.38 -9.91 6.62
N ILE A 246 17.72 -9.40 5.57
CA ILE A 246 17.24 -8.01 5.51
C ILE A 246 16.23 -7.75 6.63
N MET A 247 15.23 -8.64 6.78
CA MET A 247 14.18 -8.47 7.79
C MET A 247 14.72 -8.62 9.22
N ALA A 248 15.68 -9.51 9.45
CA ALA A 248 16.37 -9.63 10.74
C ALA A 248 17.14 -8.36 11.08
N HIS A 249 17.81 -7.74 10.10
CA HIS A 249 18.51 -6.47 10.32
C HIS A 249 17.53 -5.31 10.54
N HIS A 250 16.45 -5.25 9.76
CA HIS A 250 15.39 -4.24 9.93
C HIS A 250 14.81 -4.27 11.35
N THR A 251 14.40 -5.46 11.80
CA THR A 251 13.75 -5.65 13.09
C THR A 251 14.74 -5.53 14.25
N GLY A 252 15.94 -6.09 14.11
CA GLY A 252 16.97 -6.04 15.16
C GLY A 252 17.64 -4.68 15.34
N THR A 253 17.70 -3.84 14.30
CA THR A 253 18.34 -2.50 14.38
C THR A 253 17.35 -1.34 14.37
N GLY A 254 16.07 -1.59 14.08
CA GLY A 254 15.05 -0.55 13.92
C GLY A 254 15.26 0.35 12.68
N LYS A 255 16.22 0.04 11.80
CA LYS A 255 16.47 0.82 10.58
C LYS A 255 15.34 0.63 9.58
N PRO A 256 14.84 1.68 8.92
CA PRO A 256 13.77 1.53 7.94
C PRO A 256 14.21 0.68 6.75
N LEU A 257 13.27 -0.10 6.18
CA LEU A 257 13.54 -0.96 5.02
C LEU A 257 14.09 -0.17 3.83
N SER A 258 13.62 1.06 3.61
CA SER A 258 14.14 1.95 2.56
C SER A 258 15.66 2.05 2.59
N ARG A 259 16.25 2.18 3.78
CA ARG A 259 17.71 2.29 3.93
C ARG A 259 18.43 0.99 3.58
N LEU A 260 17.82 -0.16 3.85
CA LEU A 260 18.41 -1.47 3.55
C LEU A 260 18.29 -1.87 2.07
N LEU A 261 17.37 -1.20 1.35
CA LEU A 261 17.21 -1.34 -0.09
C LEU A 261 18.15 -0.41 -0.88
N ASP A 262 18.62 0.68 -0.28
CA ASP A 262 19.62 1.55 -0.89
C ASP A 262 21.00 0.87 -0.90
N TYR A 263 21.47 0.54 -2.11
CA TYR A 263 22.74 -0.14 -2.35
C TYR A 263 23.97 0.67 -1.94
N ASN A 264 23.85 1.99 -1.84
CA ASN A 264 24.96 2.84 -1.41
C ASN A 264 25.25 2.67 0.08
N ASP A 265 24.22 2.34 0.85
CA ASP A 265 24.27 2.23 2.30
C ASP A 265 24.46 0.79 2.78
N TYR A 266 23.88 -0.22 2.11
CA TYR A 266 24.01 -1.63 2.51
C TYR A 266 24.09 -2.61 1.32
N PRO A 267 24.94 -3.66 1.40
CA PRO A 267 25.12 -4.64 0.33
C PRO A 267 24.00 -5.68 0.25
N PHE A 268 23.02 -5.70 1.17
CA PHE A 268 22.06 -6.81 1.27
C PHE A 268 21.21 -7.01 0.02
N ALA A 269 20.77 -5.91 -0.57
CA ALA A 269 19.91 -5.95 -1.73
C ALA A 269 20.72 -5.96 -3.05
N ASN A 270 22.05 -5.83 -3.00
CA ASN A 270 22.90 -5.68 -4.18
C ASN A 270 22.73 -6.90 -5.13
N PRO A 271 22.50 -6.67 -6.44
CA PRO A 271 22.24 -7.75 -7.40
C PRO A 271 23.33 -8.82 -7.45
N GLY A 272 24.58 -8.46 -7.19
CA GLY A 272 25.72 -9.38 -7.15
C GLY A 272 25.62 -10.45 -6.06
N PHE A 273 25.04 -10.14 -4.92
CA PHE A 273 24.82 -11.07 -3.81
C PHE A 273 23.49 -11.83 -3.89
N ASN A 274 22.69 -11.54 -4.92
CA ASN A 274 21.39 -12.15 -5.24
C ASN A 274 21.43 -13.01 -6.51
N LYS A 275 22.63 -13.35 -7.00
CA LYS A 275 22.84 -14.37 -8.04
C LYS A 275 22.60 -15.77 -7.44
N PRO A 276 22.08 -16.72 -8.25
CA PRO A 276 21.98 -18.12 -7.85
C PRO A 276 23.33 -18.70 -7.42
#